data_AF-A0A1H1FV18-F1
#
_entry.id   AF-A0A1H1FV18-F1
#
_cell.length_a   1.000
_cell.length_b   1.000
_cell.length_c   1.000
_cell.angle_alpha   90.00
_cell.angle_beta   90.00
_cell.angle_gamma   90.00
#
_symmetry.space_group_name_H-M   'P 1'
#
loop_
_entity.id
_entity.type
_entity.pdbx_description
1 polymer ?
#
loop_
_entity_poly.entity_id
_entity_poly.type
_entity_poly.pdbx_seq_one_letter_code
_entity_poly.pdbx_strand_id
1 'polypeptide(L)'
;MLERGTSYFGVRNVDHATRDLDRFADAGLNAVLHTFSERDLQYYRGTLERTIEASHERGFTVYVNPWGVGRVFGGEALSEFVGRHPEARQRLSSGDAVPAACFNHPTFRRFVQEWTEAAVGIGADVVFWDEPHWFISEWADVDVPEGAWACHCDHCQRAYERRYDEPLPDERTDRTDEFREESLLEFLEETMAVVRDAGARNAVCLLPRQDAAHGLSDWDTLAASDHLDVFATDPYWDAFEHATDATSFVAEYTDRVVALADQYDLQSQIWIQGFRLDDDPETIRTVEKATKTAVEGGVDSVFTWGYDGCASISSIACDDPEAVWNTYLDALPD
;
A
#
# COMPACT_ATOMS: atom_id res chain seq x y z
N MET A 1 3.01 14.39 -18.54
CA MET A 1 1.87 13.59 -19.06
C MET A 1 1.38 12.83 -17.86
N LEU A 2 0.07 12.87 -17.58
CA LEU A 2 -0.50 12.16 -16.43
C LEU A 2 -0.26 10.65 -16.58
N GLU A 3 0.29 10.03 -15.55
CA GLU A 3 0.36 8.57 -15.45
C GLU A 3 -0.98 8.03 -14.91
N ARG A 4 -1.50 6.98 -15.53
CA ARG A 4 -2.85 6.47 -15.36
C ARG A 4 -2.77 4.96 -15.22
N GLY A 5 -3.14 4.45 -14.05
CA GLY A 5 -2.94 3.03 -13.74
C GLY A 5 -4.07 2.35 -13.00
N THR A 6 -3.86 1.07 -12.74
CA THR A 6 -4.77 0.21 -11.97
C THR A 6 -3.98 -0.87 -11.25
N SER A 7 -4.51 -1.36 -10.13
CA SER A 7 -4.05 -2.59 -9.49
C SER A 7 -4.50 -3.83 -10.26
N TYR A 8 -3.60 -4.78 -10.52
CA TYR A 8 -3.85 -6.05 -11.18
C TYR A 8 -3.44 -7.23 -10.30
N PHE A 9 -4.42 -8.07 -9.96
CA PHE A 9 -4.28 -9.16 -9.00
C PHE A 9 -5.01 -10.43 -9.43
N GLY A 10 -4.76 -11.53 -8.73
CA GLY A 10 -5.50 -12.79 -8.90
C GLY A 10 -5.17 -13.61 -10.16
N VAL A 11 -4.54 -13.01 -11.18
CA VAL A 11 -4.21 -13.69 -12.44
C VAL A 11 -2.73 -14.10 -12.47
N ARG A 12 -2.48 -15.42 -12.52
CA ARG A 12 -1.14 -16.03 -12.71
C ARG A 12 -1.08 -16.93 -13.95
N ASN A 13 -1.96 -16.65 -14.92
CA ASN A 13 -1.89 -17.22 -16.25
C ASN A 13 -1.50 -16.09 -17.22
N VAL A 14 -0.33 -16.23 -17.86
CA VAL A 14 0.24 -15.18 -18.70
C VAL A 14 -0.65 -14.87 -19.91
N ASP A 15 -1.33 -15.86 -20.50
CA ASP A 15 -2.23 -15.63 -21.65
C ASP A 15 -3.46 -14.81 -21.26
N HIS A 16 -3.97 -15.00 -20.03
CA HIS A 16 -5.07 -14.18 -19.52
C HIS A 16 -4.58 -12.78 -19.17
N ALA A 17 -3.44 -12.68 -18.48
CA ALA A 17 -2.84 -11.39 -18.15
C ALA A 17 -2.53 -10.56 -19.39
N THR A 18 -2.01 -11.17 -20.44
CA THR A 18 -1.72 -10.51 -21.72
C THR A 18 -2.97 -9.87 -22.33
N ARG A 19 -4.12 -10.57 -22.29
CA ARG A 19 -5.39 -10.04 -22.81
C ARG A 19 -5.94 -8.88 -21.96
N ASP A 20 -5.80 -8.96 -20.65
CA ASP A 20 -6.21 -7.87 -19.76
C ASP A 20 -5.31 -6.64 -19.96
N LEU A 21 -4.00 -6.85 -20.11
CA LEU A 21 -3.05 -5.78 -20.42
C LEU A 21 -3.31 -5.13 -21.79
N ASP A 22 -3.71 -5.90 -22.80
CA ASP A 22 -4.18 -5.35 -24.09
C ASP A 22 -5.41 -4.44 -23.87
N ARG A 23 -6.40 -4.89 -23.08
CA ARG A 23 -7.59 -4.09 -22.73
C ARG A 23 -7.21 -2.80 -22.00
N PHE A 24 -6.27 -2.86 -21.07
CA PHE A 24 -5.80 -1.68 -20.32
C PHE A 24 -5.12 -0.67 -21.24
N ALA A 25 -4.28 -1.13 -22.17
CA ALA A 25 -3.60 -0.26 -23.12
C ALA A 25 -4.59 0.37 -24.12
N ASP A 26 -5.55 -0.41 -24.61
CA ASP A 26 -6.65 0.07 -25.46
C ASP A 26 -7.53 1.10 -24.76
N ALA A 27 -7.65 1.01 -23.43
CA ALA A 27 -8.35 1.98 -22.58
C ALA A 27 -7.50 3.21 -22.20
N GLY A 28 -6.26 3.32 -22.71
CA GLY A 28 -5.40 4.49 -22.51
C GLY A 28 -4.61 4.49 -21.19
N LEU A 29 -4.64 3.38 -20.42
CA LEU A 29 -3.76 3.24 -19.26
C LEU A 29 -2.31 3.09 -19.70
N ASN A 30 -1.40 3.65 -18.92
CA ASN A 30 0.05 3.64 -19.19
C ASN A 30 0.88 3.22 -17.97
N ALA A 31 0.24 2.83 -16.87
CA ALA A 31 0.88 2.11 -15.77
C ALA A 31 0.01 0.96 -15.25
N VAL A 32 0.64 -0.01 -14.59
CA VAL A 32 -0.05 -1.14 -13.94
C VAL A 32 0.70 -1.57 -12.69
N LEU A 33 -0.04 -1.81 -11.61
CA LEU A 33 0.51 -2.38 -10.38
C LEU A 33 0.21 -3.88 -10.30
N HIS A 34 1.24 -4.71 -10.30
CA HIS A 34 1.10 -6.15 -10.10
C HIS A 34 1.25 -6.50 -8.62
N THR A 35 0.31 -7.26 -8.07
CA THR A 35 0.45 -7.74 -6.69
C THR A 35 1.50 -8.84 -6.58
N PHE A 36 2.41 -8.74 -5.62
CA PHE A 36 3.45 -9.73 -5.38
C PHE A 36 3.44 -10.22 -3.93
N SER A 37 2.56 -11.19 -3.66
CA SER A 37 2.39 -11.78 -2.34
C SER A 37 3.49 -12.78 -1.98
N GLU A 38 3.50 -13.25 -0.73
CA GLU A 38 4.40 -14.33 -0.29
C GLU A 38 4.21 -15.63 -1.10
N ARG A 39 2.97 -15.93 -1.49
CA ARG A 39 2.65 -17.06 -2.38
C ARG A 39 3.30 -16.88 -3.75
N ASP A 40 3.32 -15.65 -4.25
CA ASP A 40 3.91 -15.37 -5.55
C ASP A 40 5.43 -15.48 -5.50
N LEU A 41 6.05 -14.95 -4.44
CA LEU A 41 7.47 -15.13 -4.19
C LEU A 41 7.85 -16.62 -4.17
N GLN A 42 7.05 -17.45 -3.50
CA GLN A 42 7.35 -18.87 -3.37
C GLN A 42 7.09 -19.69 -4.65
N TYR A 43 6.00 -19.42 -5.37
CA TYR A 43 5.50 -20.33 -6.41
C TYR A 43 5.36 -19.71 -7.80
N TYR A 44 5.24 -18.38 -7.92
CA TYR A 44 4.89 -17.70 -9.16
C TYR A 44 5.91 -16.65 -9.62
N ARG A 45 7.08 -16.54 -9.00
CA ARG A 45 8.11 -15.53 -9.35
C ARG A 45 8.38 -15.45 -10.85
N GLY A 46 8.74 -16.56 -11.50
CA GLY A 46 9.02 -16.58 -12.93
C GLY A 46 7.77 -16.46 -13.82
N THR A 47 6.57 -16.65 -13.28
CA THR A 47 5.33 -16.34 -13.99
C THR A 47 5.04 -14.85 -13.93
N LEU A 48 5.27 -14.21 -12.78
CA LEU A 48 5.10 -12.78 -12.61
C LEU A 48 6.12 -11.99 -13.45
N GLU A 49 7.37 -12.44 -13.49
CA GLU A 49 8.42 -11.90 -14.38
C GLU A 49 7.94 -11.84 -15.84
N ARG A 50 7.41 -12.94 -16.39
CA ARG A 50 6.85 -12.95 -17.76
C ARG A 50 5.62 -12.05 -17.93
N THR A 51 4.81 -11.90 -16.89
CA THR A 51 3.67 -10.97 -16.92
C THR A 51 4.15 -9.52 -16.93
N ILE A 52 5.20 -9.19 -16.17
CA ILE A 52 5.83 -7.86 -16.14
C ILE A 52 6.48 -7.55 -17.50
N GLU A 53 7.21 -8.51 -18.08
CA GLU A 53 7.74 -8.38 -19.46
C GLU A 53 6.61 -8.05 -20.44
N ALA A 54 5.48 -8.76 -20.37
CA ALA A 54 4.31 -8.48 -21.21
C ALA A 54 3.70 -7.09 -20.95
N SER A 55 3.75 -6.57 -19.72
CA SER A 55 3.36 -5.19 -19.42
C SER A 55 4.32 -4.18 -20.07
N HIS A 56 5.63 -4.39 -19.97
CA HIS A 56 6.64 -3.53 -20.60
C HIS A 56 6.53 -3.52 -22.13
N GLU A 57 6.25 -4.65 -22.77
CA GLU A 57 6.01 -4.74 -24.22
C GLU A 57 4.87 -3.83 -24.70
N ARG A 58 3.93 -3.49 -23.81
CA ARG A 58 2.80 -2.59 -24.07
C ARG A 58 3.05 -1.16 -23.64
N GLY A 59 4.24 -0.86 -23.11
CA GLY A 59 4.64 0.48 -22.70
C GLY A 59 4.13 0.90 -21.33
N PHE A 60 3.73 -0.05 -20.48
CA PHE A 60 3.34 0.27 -19.10
C PHE A 60 4.58 0.59 -18.23
N THR A 61 4.47 1.60 -17.37
CA THR A 61 5.25 1.65 -16.13
C THR A 61 4.73 0.55 -15.19
N VAL A 62 5.62 -0.30 -14.67
CA VAL A 62 5.24 -1.44 -13.83
C VAL A 62 5.55 -1.19 -12.36
N TYR A 63 4.50 -1.20 -11.55
CA TYR A 63 4.55 -1.15 -10.09
C TYR A 63 4.44 -2.56 -9.53
N VAL A 64 5.11 -2.84 -8.41
CA VAL A 64 4.96 -4.10 -7.65
C VAL A 64 4.77 -3.79 -6.17
N ASN A 65 3.71 -4.32 -5.55
CA ASN A 65 3.47 -4.14 -4.11
C ASN A 65 3.60 -5.44 -3.28
N PRO A 66 3.96 -5.34 -1.99
CA PRO A 66 4.07 -6.47 -1.06
C PRO A 66 2.70 -6.90 -0.54
N TRP A 67 1.78 -7.23 -1.45
CA TRP A 67 0.36 -7.49 -1.16
C TRP A 67 0.18 -8.52 -0.02
N GLY A 68 -0.31 -8.04 1.13
CA GLY A 68 -0.55 -8.80 2.37
C GLY A 68 0.68 -9.38 3.08
N VAL A 69 1.90 -9.03 2.64
CA VAL A 69 3.16 -9.55 3.19
C VAL A 69 3.27 -9.22 4.68
N GLY A 70 3.50 -10.23 5.51
CA GLY A 70 3.63 -10.09 6.96
C GLY A 70 2.38 -9.53 7.68
N ARG A 71 1.26 -9.30 6.98
CA ARG A 71 0.09 -8.55 7.48
C ARG A 71 0.42 -7.17 8.04
N VAL A 72 1.35 -6.48 7.39
CA VAL A 72 1.77 -5.10 7.74
C VAL A 72 1.84 -4.18 6.52
N PHE A 73 1.28 -4.63 5.40
CA PHE A 73 1.09 -3.89 4.16
C PHE A 73 -0.34 -4.17 3.68
N GLY A 74 -0.88 -3.27 2.85
CA GLY A 74 -2.20 -3.39 2.25
C GLY A 74 -2.41 -4.73 1.52
N GLY A 75 -3.64 -5.26 1.60
CA GLY A 75 -4.07 -6.38 0.76
C GLY A 75 -4.77 -7.57 1.43
N GLU A 76 -5.45 -8.34 0.57
CA GLU A 76 -6.30 -9.49 0.93
C GLU A 76 -5.53 -10.82 0.94
N ALA A 77 -4.27 -10.82 0.51
CA ALA A 77 -3.44 -12.01 0.54
C ALA A 77 -3.18 -12.48 1.98
N LEU A 78 -3.11 -13.79 2.15
CA LEU A 78 -2.71 -14.39 3.42
C LEU A 78 -1.18 -14.32 3.55
N SER A 79 -0.70 -14.01 4.75
CA SER A 79 0.71 -14.17 5.11
C SER A 79 0.96 -15.57 5.68
N GLU A 80 1.78 -16.36 5.00
CA GLU A 80 2.32 -17.61 5.54
C GLU A 80 3.50 -17.33 6.49
N PHE A 81 4.23 -16.23 6.29
CA PHE A 81 5.32 -15.78 7.14
C PHE A 81 4.90 -15.74 8.60
N VAL A 82 3.79 -15.08 8.94
CA VAL A 82 3.32 -15.01 10.33
C VAL A 82 2.98 -16.40 10.88
N GLY A 83 2.52 -17.32 10.04
CA GLY A 83 2.26 -18.71 10.41
C GLY A 83 3.53 -19.51 10.70
N ARG A 84 4.56 -19.37 9.86
CA ARG A 84 5.84 -20.08 9.95
C ARG A 84 6.80 -19.49 10.98
N HIS A 85 6.67 -18.20 11.27
CA HIS A 85 7.53 -17.43 12.17
C HIS A 85 6.73 -16.82 13.33
N PRO A 86 6.13 -17.63 14.21
CA PRO A 86 5.41 -17.11 15.38
C PRO A 86 6.26 -16.25 16.30
N GLU A 87 7.57 -16.47 16.32
CA GLU A 87 8.55 -15.66 17.05
C GLU A 87 8.71 -14.24 16.50
N ALA A 88 8.43 -14.03 15.20
CA ALA A 88 8.59 -12.76 14.52
C ALA A 88 7.32 -11.89 14.53
N ARG A 89 6.26 -12.35 15.20
CA ARG A 89 5.00 -11.61 15.32
C ARG A 89 5.12 -10.43 16.27
N GLN A 90 4.32 -9.42 16.02
CA GLN A 90 4.06 -8.37 16.99
C GLN A 90 3.40 -8.98 18.23
N ARG A 91 3.67 -8.38 19.39
CA ARG A 91 3.05 -8.72 20.66
C ARG A 91 2.32 -7.51 21.22
N LEU A 92 1.15 -7.72 21.78
CA LEU A 92 0.47 -6.71 22.56
C LEU A 92 1.23 -6.46 23.87
N SER A 93 1.06 -5.28 24.47
CA SER A 93 1.55 -5.00 25.81
C SER A 93 0.94 -5.92 26.89
N SER A 94 -0.20 -6.57 26.60
CA SER A 94 -0.75 -7.65 27.42
C SER A 94 0.03 -8.98 27.33
N GLY A 95 0.94 -9.11 26.37
CA GLY A 95 1.81 -10.27 26.14
C GLY A 95 1.37 -11.20 25.00
N ASP A 96 0.11 -11.09 24.55
CA ASP A 96 -0.43 -11.92 23.48
C ASP A 96 0.18 -11.58 22.11
N ALA A 97 0.40 -12.60 21.28
CA ALA A 97 0.90 -12.40 19.92
C ALA A 97 -0.26 -12.16 18.95
N VAL A 98 -0.09 -11.17 18.06
CA VAL A 98 -1.07 -10.82 17.03
C VAL A 98 -0.63 -11.32 15.65
N PRO A 99 -1.54 -11.52 14.69
CA PRO A 99 -1.22 -12.10 13.38
C PRO A 99 -0.54 -11.12 12.42
N ALA A 100 0.40 -10.29 12.91
CA ALA A 100 1.18 -9.33 12.13
C ALA A 100 2.67 -9.45 12.47
N ALA A 101 3.55 -9.26 11.49
CA ALA A 101 4.99 -9.32 11.66
C ALA A 101 5.53 -8.04 12.31
N CYS A 102 6.63 -8.14 13.05
CA CYS A 102 7.26 -6.99 13.70
C CYS A 102 8.40 -6.42 12.84
N PHE A 103 8.32 -5.12 12.51
CA PHE A 103 9.35 -4.39 11.75
C PHE A 103 10.75 -4.46 12.39
N ASN A 104 10.82 -4.52 13.72
CA ASN A 104 12.07 -4.63 14.47
C ASN A 104 12.62 -6.06 14.58
N HIS A 105 11.90 -7.08 14.09
CA HIS A 105 12.33 -8.46 14.20
C HIS A 105 13.25 -8.84 13.02
N PRO A 106 14.49 -9.31 13.27
CA PRO A 106 15.48 -9.52 12.21
C PRO A 106 15.10 -10.59 11.19
N THR A 107 14.29 -11.58 11.58
CA THR A 107 13.73 -12.56 10.63
C THR A 107 12.81 -11.90 9.62
N PHE A 108 11.98 -10.94 10.04
CA PHE A 108 11.07 -10.24 9.14
C PHE A 108 11.83 -9.24 8.26
N ARG A 109 12.77 -8.46 8.83
CA ARG A 109 13.62 -7.56 8.04
C ARG A 109 14.35 -8.29 6.91
N ARG A 110 14.95 -9.45 7.20
CA ARG A 110 15.59 -10.29 6.17
C ARG A 110 14.59 -10.79 5.12
N PHE A 111 13.41 -11.22 5.55
CA PHE A 111 12.39 -11.72 4.62
C PHE A 111 11.91 -10.62 3.67
N VAL A 112 11.65 -9.41 4.17
CA VAL A 112 11.27 -8.29 3.30
C VAL A 112 12.42 -7.88 2.40
N GLN A 113 13.66 -7.85 2.88
CA GLN A 113 14.82 -7.63 2.01
C GLN A 113 14.90 -8.64 0.85
N GLU A 114 14.75 -9.94 1.13
CA GLU A 114 14.71 -10.99 0.11
C GLU A 114 13.52 -10.81 -0.86
N TRP A 115 12.38 -10.37 -0.35
CA TRP A 115 11.21 -10.03 -1.15
C TRP A 115 11.50 -8.81 -2.06
N THR A 116 12.13 -7.76 -1.54
CA THR A 116 12.50 -6.54 -2.29
C THR A 116 13.47 -6.85 -3.41
N GLU A 117 14.53 -7.61 -3.13
CA GLU A 117 15.49 -8.10 -4.12
C GLU A 117 14.78 -8.94 -5.20
N ALA A 118 13.76 -9.72 -4.82
CA ALA A 118 12.97 -10.46 -5.77
C ALA A 118 12.06 -9.56 -6.61
N ALA A 119 11.43 -8.54 -6.02
CA ALA A 119 10.53 -7.60 -6.70
C ALA A 119 11.27 -6.78 -7.77
N VAL A 120 12.44 -6.22 -7.44
CA VAL A 120 13.28 -5.57 -8.46
C VAL A 120 13.83 -6.57 -9.47
N GLY A 121 14.18 -7.78 -9.02
CA GLY A 121 14.73 -8.83 -9.87
C GLY A 121 13.76 -9.43 -10.89
N ILE A 122 12.44 -9.24 -10.73
CA ILE A 122 11.42 -9.62 -11.72
C ILE A 122 11.06 -8.47 -12.69
N GLY A 123 11.74 -7.33 -12.58
CA GLY A 123 11.58 -6.20 -13.49
C GLY A 123 10.63 -5.10 -13.03
N ALA A 124 10.39 -4.93 -11.72
CA ALA A 124 9.62 -3.78 -11.24
C ALA A 124 10.34 -2.45 -11.59
N ASP A 125 9.61 -1.49 -12.18
CA ASP A 125 10.10 -0.11 -12.35
C ASP A 125 9.95 0.67 -11.04
N VAL A 126 8.89 0.36 -10.29
CA VAL A 126 8.55 0.97 -9.01
C VAL A 126 8.16 -0.10 -8.00
N VAL A 127 8.78 -0.08 -6.83
CA VAL A 127 8.29 -0.85 -5.67
C VAL A 127 7.34 0.04 -4.89
N PHE A 128 6.09 -0.40 -4.77
CA PHE A 128 5.00 0.31 -4.12
C PHE A 128 4.79 -0.23 -2.71
N TRP A 129 5.25 0.52 -1.71
CA TRP A 129 5.08 0.22 -0.29
C TRP A 129 3.67 0.63 0.13
N ASP A 130 2.78 -0.36 0.06
CA ASP A 130 1.34 -0.19 0.21
C ASP A 130 0.94 -0.16 1.70
N GLU A 131 0.54 1.01 2.19
CA GLU A 131 0.02 1.24 3.53
C GLU A 131 0.85 0.54 4.63
N PRO A 132 2.17 0.80 4.78
CA PRO A 132 2.94 0.13 5.83
C PRO A 132 2.41 0.50 7.22
N HIS A 133 1.95 -0.49 7.99
CA HIS A 133 1.27 -0.26 9.27
C HIS A 133 1.68 -1.25 10.37
N TRP A 134 1.64 -0.79 11.61
CA TRP A 134 1.62 -1.67 12.77
C TRP A 134 0.28 -2.40 12.86
N PHE A 135 0.16 -3.42 13.71
CA PHE A 135 -1.10 -4.14 13.86
C PHE A 135 -2.28 -3.19 14.17
N ILE A 136 -3.28 -3.16 13.28
CA ILE A 136 -4.53 -2.41 13.41
C ILE A 136 -5.60 -3.38 13.89
N SER A 137 -6.11 -3.14 15.11
CA SER A 137 -7.08 -4.04 15.76
C SER A 137 -8.41 -4.10 15.04
N GLU A 138 -8.84 -2.97 14.47
CA GLU A 138 -10.10 -2.76 13.78
C GLU A 138 -10.22 -3.59 12.50
N TRP A 139 -9.07 -4.01 11.94
CA TRP A 139 -8.99 -4.80 10.73
C TRP A 139 -8.80 -6.30 11.01
N ALA A 140 -8.60 -6.66 12.27
CA ALA A 140 -8.33 -8.03 12.68
C ALA A 140 -9.51 -8.63 13.44
N ASP A 141 -9.82 -9.89 13.14
CA ASP A 141 -10.79 -10.68 13.92
C ASP A 141 -10.11 -11.26 15.18
N VAL A 142 -9.60 -10.36 16.03
CA VAL A 142 -8.86 -10.69 17.27
C VAL A 142 -9.32 -9.76 18.39
N ASP A 143 -9.74 -10.36 19.52
CA ASP A 143 -10.07 -9.60 20.72
C ASP A 143 -8.80 -8.97 21.33
N VAL A 144 -8.72 -7.64 21.29
CA VAL A 144 -7.63 -6.87 21.91
C VAL A 144 -8.11 -6.31 23.25
N PRO A 145 -7.40 -6.59 24.36
CA PRO A 145 -7.75 -5.98 25.65
C PRO A 145 -7.73 -4.45 25.61
N GLU A 146 -8.65 -3.81 26.32
CA GLU A 146 -8.73 -2.34 26.38
C GLU A 146 -7.39 -1.73 26.81
N GLY A 147 -6.88 -0.78 26.01
CA GLY A 147 -5.60 -0.11 26.25
C GLY A 147 -4.35 -0.92 25.83
N ALA A 148 -4.50 -2.18 25.41
CA ALA A 148 -3.37 -2.95 24.88
C ALA A 148 -2.95 -2.40 23.51
N TRP A 149 -1.64 -2.38 23.25
CA TRP A 149 -1.08 -1.85 22.02
C TRP A 149 0.07 -2.73 21.53
N ALA A 150 0.30 -2.73 20.21
CA ALA A 150 1.43 -3.40 19.58
C ALA A 150 2.46 -2.37 19.07
N CYS A 151 3.76 -2.65 19.09
CA CYS A 151 4.41 -3.92 19.41
C CYS A 151 5.29 -3.86 20.67
N HIS A 152 5.04 -4.79 21.61
CA HIS A 152 5.77 -4.99 22.87
C HIS A 152 6.64 -6.26 22.87
N CYS A 153 7.09 -6.75 21.70
CA CYS A 153 7.96 -7.92 21.64
C CYS A 153 9.37 -7.62 22.17
N ASP A 154 10.15 -8.65 22.51
CA ASP A 154 11.50 -8.49 23.05
C ASP A 154 12.44 -7.66 22.16
N HIS A 155 12.23 -7.68 20.84
CA HIS A 155 13.01 -6.86 19.90
C HIS A 155 12.66 -5.38 20.00
N CYS A 156 11.36 -5.05 20.09
CA CYS A 156 10.91 -3.68 20.33
C CYS A 156 11.36 -3.18 21.70
N GLN A 157 11.21 -3.98 22.76
CA GLN A 157 11.67 -3.61 24.11
C GLN A 157 13.17 -3.26 24.12
N ARG A 158 14.01 -4.12 23.52
CA ARG A 158 15.45 -3.85 23.41
C ARG A 158 15.77 -2.65 22.51
N ALA A 159 15.02 -2.44 21.44
CA ALA A 159 15.24 -1.31 20.52
C ALA A 159 14.90 0.02 21.20
N TYR A 160 13.78 0.05 21.93
CA TYR A 160 13.38 1.18 22.73
C TYR A 160 14.39 1.49 23.84
N GLU A 161 14.80 0.49 24.63
CA GLU A 161 15.78 0.67 25.71
C GLU A 161 17.12 1.21 25.19
N ARG A 162 17.59 0.73 24.03
CA ARG A 162 18.80 1.28 23.40
C ARG A 162 18.67 2.75 23.00
N ARG A 163 17.46 3.20 22.67
CA ARG A 163 17.19 4.55 22.15
C ARG A 163 16.95 5.57 23.27
N TYR A 164 16.18 5.19 24.28
CA TYR A 164 15.74 6.10 25.34
C TYR A 164 16.39 5.84 26.71
N ASP A 165 17.22 4.80 26.84
CA ASP A 165 17.88 4.38 28.10
C ASP A 165 16.87 4.09 29.24
N GLU A 166 15.68 3.61 28.86
CA GLU A 166 14.60 3.25 29.78
C GLU A 166 13.76 2.08 29.21
N PRO A 167 13.08 1.29 30.05
CA PRO A 167 12.27 0.17 29.56
C PRO A 167 11.07 0.66 28.75
N LEU A 168 10.66 -0.12 27.74
CA LEU A 168 9.45 0.14 26.98
C LEU A 168 8.22 0.11 27.91
N PRO A 169 7.39 1.18 27.96
CA PRO A 169 6.25 1.23 28.87
C PRO A 169 5.16 0.22 28.53
N ASP A 170 4.47 -0.32 29.54
CA ASP A 170 3.29 -1.17 29.33
C ASP A 170 2.10 -0.37 28.76
N GLU A 171 1.97 0.90 29.16
CA GLU A 171 0.94 1.83 28.69
C GLU A 171 1.45 2.64 27.47
N ARG A 172 0.56 2.90 26.51
CA ARG A 172 0.91 3.68 25.31
C ARG A 172 1.10 5.16 25.69
N THR A 173 2.21 5.76 25.26
CA THR A 173 2.57 7.17 25.49
C THR A 173 2.99 7.83 24.18
N ASP A 174 3.09 9.16 24.14
CA ASP A 174 3.61 9.89 22.97
C ASP A 174 5.01 9.39 22.57
N ARG A 175 5.88 9.05 23.54
CA ARG A 175 7.21 8.48 23.27
C ARG A 175 7.13 7.06 22.68
N THR A 176 6.13 6.29 23.10
CA THR A 176 5.86 4.98 22.50
C THR A 176 5.47 5.10 21.03
N ASP A 177 4.70 6.15 20.70
CA ASP A 177 4.27 6.45 19.34
C ASP A 177 5.43 6.95 18.48
N GLU A 178 6.24 7.88 19.00
CA GLU A 178 7.49 8.33 18.36
C GLU A 178 8.40 7.13 18.01
N PHE A 179 8.63 6.22 18.97
CA PHE A 179 9.42 5.01 18.73
C PHE A 179 8.88 4.13 17.60
N ARG A 180 7.55 3.98 17.52
CA ARG A 180 6.88 3.15 16.52
C ARG A 180 7.00 3.76 15.14
N GLU A 181 6.84 5.07 15.02
CA GLU A 181 7.00 5.81 13.77
C GLU A 181 8.46 5.76 13.30
N GLU A 182 9.42 6.01 14.20
CA GLU A 182 10.85 5.94 13.89
C GLU A 182 11.28 4.52 13.48
N SER A 183 10.78 3.49 14.18
CA SER A 183 11.05 2.09 13.81
C SER A 183 10.51 1.74 12.43
N LEU A 184 9.35 2.29 12.06
CA LEU A 184 8.75 2.07 10.74
C LEU A 184 9.53 2.84 9.66
N LEU A 185 9.90 4.09 9.92
CA LEU A 185 10.76 4.88 9.03
C LEU A 185 12.11 4.21 8.80
N GLU A 186 12.79 3.76 9.85
CA GLU A 186 14.05 3.02 9.73
C GLU A 186 13.89 1.74 8.88
N PHE A 187 12.76 1.06 9.01
CA PHE A 187 12.46 -0.10 8.18
C PHE A 187 12.25 0.27 6.71
N LEU A 188 11.46 1.32 6.42
CA LEU A 188 11.24 1.81 5.06
C LEU A 188 12.55 2.31 4.43
N GLU A 189 13.36 3.06 5.16
CA GLU A 189 14.67 3.53 4.70
C GLU A 189 15.58 2.39 4.28
N GLU A 190 15.64 1.32 5.08
CA GLU A 190 16.44 0.14 4.75
C GLU A 190 15.94 -0.58 3.49
N THR A 191 14.62 -0.73 3.33
CA THR A 191 14.07 -1.45 2.16
C THR A 191 14.09 -0.59 0.90
N MET A 192 13.81 0.72 1.01
CA MET A 192 13.88 1.66 -0.10
C MET A 192 15.32 1.84 -0.62
N ALA A 193 16.32 1.78 0.27
CA ALA A 193 17.72 1.77 -0.13
C ALA A 193 18.04 0.59 -1.06
N VAL A 194 17.51 -0.61 -0.78
CA VAL A 194 17.69 -1.79 -1.65
C VAL A 194 17.08 -1.58 -3.03
N VAL A 195 15.89 -0.97 -3.09
CA VAL A 195 15.20 -0.65 -4.36
C VAL A 195 16.02 0.33 -5.20
N ARG A 196 16.48 1.41 -4.56
CA ARG A 196 17.30 2.44 -5.20
C ARG A 196 18.65 1.90 -5.66
N ASP A 197 19.32 1.08 -4.86
CA ASP A 197 20.60 0.46 -5.21
C ASP A 197 20.47 -0.50 -6.40
N ALA A 198 19.28 -1.10 -6.59
CA ALA A 198 18.94 -1.90 -7.76
C ALA A 198 18.54 -1.07 -8.99
N GLY A 199 18.39 0.25 -8.85
CA GLY A 199 18.03 1.17 -9.93
C GLY A 199 16.54 1.31 -10.21
N ALA A 200 15.68 0.82 -9.31
CA ALA A 200 14.23 1.02 -9.37
C ALA A 200 13.80 2.20 -8.47
N ARG A 201 12.55 2.64 -8.62
CA ARG A 201 11.97 3.75 -7.84
C ARG A 201 11.16 3.25 -6.66
N ASN A 202 11.03 4.06 -5.63
CA ASN A 202 10.14 3.81 -4.50
C ASN A 202 8.89 4.68 -4.58
N ALA A 203 7.74 4.04 -4.40
CA ALA A 203 6.49 4.70 -4.08
C ALA A 203 6.05 4.26 -2.69
N VAL A 204 5.61 5.18 -1.83
CA VAL A 204 5.02 4.83 -0.53
C VAL A 204 3.63 5.41 -0.46
N CYS A 205 2.64 4.55 -0.19
CA CYS A 205 1.26 4.94 0.06
C CYS A 205 0.99 4.94 1.55
N LEU A 206 0.63 6.09 2.11
CA LEU A 206 0.17 6.17 3.48
C LEU A 206 -1.35 6.28 3.49
N LEU A 207 -1.99 5.59 4.44
CA LEU A 207 -3.41 5.73 4.72
C LEU A 207 -3.76 7.21 4.93
N PRO A 208 -4.95 7.69 4.51
CA PRO A 208 -5.42 9.06 4.71
C PRO A 208 -5.80 9.30 6.18
N ARG A 209 -4.81 9.17 7.06
CA ARG A 209 -4.84 9.42 8.50
C ARG A 209 -3.47 9.91 8.94
N GLN A 210 -3.45 10.81 9.92
CA GLN A 210 -2.23 11.32 10.54
C GLN A 210 -2.17 10.87 11.99
N ASP A 211 -2.03 9.57 12.21
CA ASP A 211 -1.88 9.01 13.54
C ASP A 211 -0.92 7.82 13.59
N ALA A 212 -0.21 7.70 14.72
CA ALA A 212 0.80 6.66 14.95
C ALA A 212 0.21 5.24 15.08
N ALA A 213 -1.12 5.10 15.19
CA ALA A 213 -1.74 3.77 15.23
C ALA A 213 -1.79 3.14 13.84
N HIS A 214 -2.03 3.95 12.80
CA HIS A 214 -2.22 3.51 11.41
C HIS A 214 -0.97 3.69 10.53
N GLY A 215 0.10 4.30 11.03
CA GLY A 215 1.32 4.49 10.25
C GLY A 215 2.15 5.64 10.80
N LEU A 216 2.45 6.61 9.93
CA LEU A 216 3.19 7.82 10.26
C LEU A 216 2.23 9.00 10.41
N SER A 217 2.27 9.70 11.55
CA SER A 217 1.50 10.92 11.75
C SER A 217 2.09 12.12 11.01
N ASP A 218 3.43 12.23 10.96
CA ASP A 218 4.14 13.27 10.23
C ASP A 218 4.65 12.77 8.88
N TRP A 219 3.92 13.11 7.82
CA TRP A 219 4.26 12.73 6.45
C TRP A 219 5.49 13.48 5.91
N ASP A 220 5.82 14.65 6.45
CA ASP A 220 6.99 15.43 6.03
C ASP A 220 8.27 14.63 6.30
N THR A 221 8.33 13.86 7.38
CA THR A 221 9.50 13.04 7.72
C THR A 221 9.78 11.96 6.68
N LEU A 222 8.74 11.30 6.15
CA LEU A 222 8.89 10.34 5.05
C LEU A 222 9.20 11.05 3.73
N ALA A 223 8.49 12.15 3.44
CA ALA A 223 8.67 12.91 2.21
C ALA A 223 10.09 13.50 2.08
N ALA A 224 10.76 13.78 3.20
CA ALA A 224 12.15 14.24 3.23
C ALA A 224 13.19 13.14 2.93
N SER A 225 12.79 11.88 2.73
CA SER A 225 13.70 10.78 2.42
C SER A 225 14.33 10.91 1.04
N ASP A 226 15.66 10.81 0.97
CA ASP A 226 16.41 10.74 -0.31
C ASP A 226 16.16 9.44 -1.09
N HIS A 227 15.42 8.48 -0.51
CA HIS A 227 15.10 7.20 -1.14
C HIS A 227 13.69 7.12 -1.69
N LEU A 228 12.85 8.14 -1.46
CA LEU A 228 11.49 8.20 -1.97
C LEU A 228 11.43 8.91 -3.32
N ASP A 229 10.68 8.37 -4.27
CA ASP A 229 10.47 8.99 -5.59
C ASP A 229 9.00 9.42 -5.79
N VAL A 230 8.05 8.66 -5.23
CA VAL A 230 6.61 8.90 -5.38
C VAL A 230 5.94 8.87 -4.00
N PHE A 231 5.28 9.96 -3.64
CA PHE A 231 4.42 10.00 -2.46
C PHE A 231 2.98 9.73 -2.88
N ALA A 232 2.33 8.76 -2.23
CA ALA A 232 0.97 8.35 -2.52
C ALA A 232 0.06 8.35 -1.28
N THR A 233 -1.24 8.50 -1.51
CA THR A 233 -2.29 8.17 -0.53
C THR A 233 -3.55 7.69 -1.26
N ASP A 234 -4.45 7.08 -0.51
CA ASP A 234 -5.64 6.39 -0.95
C ASP A 234 -6.90 6.90 -0.22
N PRO A 235 -7.45 8.07 -0.63
CA PRO A 235 -8.64 8.66 -0.01
C PRO A 235 -9.92 7.88 -0.37
N TYR A 236 -10.03 6.63 0.09
CA TYR A 236 -11.16 5.72 -0.14
C TYR A 236 -12.36 6.11 0.72
N TRP A 237 -13.18 7.01 0.20
CA TRP A 237 -14.27 7.67 0.94
C TRP A 237 -15.28 6.73 1.61
N ASP A 238 -15.55 5.55 1.04
CA ASP A 238 -16.52 4.60 1.64
C ASP A 238 -15.85 3.67 2.66
N ALA A 239 -14.52 3.52 2.59
CA ALA A 239 -13.74 2.73 3.53
C ALA A 239 -13.42 3.49 4.85
N PHE A 240 -13.51 4.83 4.84
CA PHE A 240 -13.16 5.66 5.98
C PHE A 240 -14.39 6.37 6.57
N GLU A 241 -14.82 5.96 7.77
CA GLU A 241 -16.00 6.54 8.45
C GLU A 241 -15.94 8.07 8.69
N HIS A 242 -14.74 8.65 8.68
CA HIS A 242 -14.55 10.10 8.86
C HIS A 242 -14.66 10.89 7.54
N ALA A 243 -14.70 10.21 6.39
CA ALA A 243 -15.01 10.84 5.13
C ALA A 243 -16.51 11.19 5.09
N THR A 244 -16.81 12.48 5.09
CA THR A 244 -18.20 12.97 5.08
C THR A 244 -18.74 13.23 3.68
N ASP A 245 -17.84 13.55 2.74
CA ASP A 245 -18.11 13.70 1.32
C ASP A 245 -16.87 13.26 0.54
N ALA A 246 -17.06 12.42 -0.47
CA ALA A 246 -15.98 11.84 -1.25
C ALA A 246 -15.17 12.89 -2.01
N THR A 247 -15.83 13.92 -2.56
CA THR A 247 -15.16 14.93 -3.38
C THR A 247 -14.25 15.78 -2.50
N SER A 248 -14.77 16.24 -1.35
CA SER A 248 -13.94 17.01 -0.41
C SER A 248 -12.81 16.19 0.19
N PHE A 249 -13.06 14.90 0.49
CA PHE A 249 -12.05 14.02 1.06
C PHE A 249 -10.90 13.77 0.07
N VAL A 250 -11.24 13.45 -1.19
CA VAL A 250 -10.24 13.29 -2.25
C VAL A 250 -9.50 14.59 -2.53
N ALA A 251 -10.20 15.73 -2.57
CA ALA A 251 -9.57 17.05 -2.78
C ALA A 251 -8.56 17.38 -1.67
N GLU A 252 -8.92 17.19 -0.41
CA GLU A 252 -8.06 17.46 0.75
C GLU A 252 -6.74 16.68 0.67
N TYR A 253 -6.83 15.37 0.42
CA TYR A 253 -5.64 14.51 0.34
C TYR A 253 -4.85 14.73 -0.97
N THR A 254 -5.53 15.09 -2.05
CA THR A 254 -4.88 15.52 -3.31
C THR A 254 -4.02 16.76 -3.07
N ASP A 255 -4.60 17.82 -2.49
CA ASP A 255 -3.88 19.06 -2.18
C ASP A 255 -2.69 18.79 -1.26
N ARG A 256 -2.84 17.89 -0.29
CA ARG A 256 -1.75 17.53 0.64
C ARG A 256 -0.61 16.79 -0.06
N VAL A 257 -0.93 15.79 -0.88
CA VAL A 257 0.10 15.01 -1.61
C VAL A 257 0.83 15.88 -2.62
N VAL A 258 0.12 16.73 -3.37
CA VAL A 258 0.74 17.67 -4.31
C VAL A 258 1.65 18.66 -3.57
N ALA A 259 1.21 19.22 -2.44
CA ALA A 259 2.03 20.14 -1.66
C ALA A 259 3.31 19.49 -1.11
N LEU A 260 3.24 18.24 -0.65
CA LEU A 260 4.42 17.49 -0.22
C LEU A 260 5.36 17.18 -1.39
N ALA A 261 4.80 16.75 -2.52
CA ALA A 261 5.56 16.47 -3.73
C ALA A 261 6.32 17.71 -4.22
N ASP A 262 5.66 18.87 -4.29
CA ASP A 262 6.27 20.14 -4.65
C ASP A 262 7.37 20.58 -3.66
N GLN A 263 7.15 20.34 -2.36
CA GLN A 263 8.09 20.74 -1.31
C GLN A 263 9.38 19.89 -1.33
N TYR A 264 9.26 18.60 -1.62
CA TYR A 264 10.35 17.63 -1.51
C TYR A 264 10.86 17.10 -2.85
N ASP A 265 10.41 17.64 -3.99
CA ASP A 265 10.79 17.22 -5.35
C ASP A 265 10.45 15.74 -5.63
N LEU A 266 9.25 15.33 -5.22
CA LEU A 266 8.71 13.98 -5.44
C LEU A 266 7.63 14.00 -6.54
N GLN A 267 7.23 12.82 -7.00
CA GLN A 267 6.00 12.68 -7.77
C GLN A 267 4.79 12.47 -6.85
N SER A 268 3.65 13.02 -7.24
CA SER A 268 2.38 12.89 -6.54
C SER A 268 1.51 11.77 -7.12
N GLN A 269 0.91 10.96 -6.25
CA GLN A 269 0.01 9.88 -6.66
C GLN A 269 -1.25 9.79 -5.79
N ILE A 270 -2.41 9.61 -6.44
CA ILE A 270 -3.69 9.38 -5.75
C ILE A 270 -4.34 8.08 -6.24
N TRP A 271 -4.85 7.30 -5.29
CA TRP A 271 -5.62 6.09 -5.55
C TRP A 271 -7.12 6.30 -5.35
N ILE A 272 -7.89 5.98 -6.38
CA ILE A 272 -9.36 6.05 -6.39
C ILE A 272 -9.93 4.70 -5.94
N GLN A 273 -10.99 4.74 -5.12
CA GLN A 273 -11.67 3.54 -4.66
C GLN A 273 -12.43 2.88 -5.80
N GLY A 274 -12.05 1.65 -6.15
CA GLY A 274 -12.71 0.79 -7.14
C GLY A 274 -13.24 -0.51 -6.53
N PHE A 275 -13.48 -0.54 -5.21
CA PHE A 275 -13.88 -1.72 -4.45
C PHE A 275 -14.97 -1.41 -3.41
N ARG A 276 -15.78 -2.42 -3.07
CA ARG A 276 -16.86 -2.37 -2.06
C ARG A 276 -17.89 -1.25 -2.27
N LEU A 277 -18.07 -0.79 -3.50
CA LEU A 277 -19.09 0.21 -3.83
C LEU A 277 -20.41 -0.46 -4.22
N ASP A 278 -21.52 0.09 -3.74
CA ASP A 278 -22.86 -0.33 -4.15
C ASP A 278 -23.20 0.11 -5.58
N ASP A 279 -24.32 -0.40 -6.10
CA ASP A 279 -24.81 -0.12 -7.45
C ASP A 279 -25.68 1.15 -7.53
N ASP A 280 -25.70 1.99 -6.48
CA ASP A 280 -26.45 3.25 -6.53
C ASP A 280 -25.85 4.17 -7.62
N PRO A 281 -26.67 4.71 -8.54
CA PRO A 281 -26.19 5.65 -9.54
C PRO A 281 -25.43 6.86 -8.98
N GLU A 282 -25.70 7.29 -7.74
CA GLU A 282 -24.92 8.36 -7.09
C GLU A 282 -23.53 7.87 -6.63
N THR A 283 -23.41 6.64 -6.16
CA THR A 283 -22.12 6.02 -5.82
C THR A 283 -21.25 5.89 -7.07
N ILE A 284 -21.81 5.43 -8.18
CA ILE A 284 -21.10 5.36 -9.46
C ILE A 284 -20.68 6.76 -9.92
N ARG A 285 -21.57 7.77 -9.86
CA ARG A 285 -21.20 9.18 -10.14
C ARG A 285 -20.11 9.72 -9.21
N THR A 286 -20.01 9.19 -8.00
CA THR A 286 -18.98 9.59 -7.04
C THR A 286 -17.59 9.15 -7.49
N VAL A 287 -17.46 7.98 -8.12
CA VAL A 287 -16.20 7.53 -8.75
C VAL A 287 -15.73 8.53 -9.81
N GLU A 288 -16.63 9.01 -10.67
CA GLU A 288 -16.33 10.03 -11.69
C GLU A 288 -15.83 11.32 -11.03
N LYS A 289 -16.57 11.83 -10.04
CA LYS A 289 -16.23 13.07 -9.33
C LYS A 289 -14.89 12.95 -8.61
N ALA A 290 -14.65 11.85 -7.90
CA ALA A 290 -13.39 11.58 -7.19
C ALA A 290 -12.21 11.54 -8.16
N THR A 291 -12.34 10.80 -9.27
CA THR A 291 -11.30 10.70 -10.29
C THR A 291 -10.97 12.07 -10.89
N LYS A 292 -12.01 12.83 -11.30
CA LYS A 292 -11.83 14.19 -11.84
C LYS A 292 -11.20 15.13 -10.82
N THR A 293 -11.58 15.02 -9.56
CA THR A 293 -11.02 15.84 -8.48
C THR A 293 -9.51 15.61 -8.33
N ALA A 294 -9.06 14.36 -8.33
CA ALA A 294 -7.64 14.05 -8.29
C ALA A 294 -6.89 14.59 -9.51
N VAL A 295 -7.43 14.36 -10.72
CA VAL A 295 -6.84 14.83 -11.99
C VAL A 295 -6.75 16.36 -12.04
N GLU A 296 -7.84 17.07 -11.72
CA GLU A 296 -7.91 18.54 -11.72
C GLU A 296 -7.06 19.17 -10.61
N GLY A 297 -6.81 18.42 -9.52
CA GLY A 297 -5.89 18.79 -8.45
C GLY A 297 -4.41 18.77 -8.85
N GLY A 298 -4.09 18.25 -10.04
CA GLY A 298 -2.75 18.40 -10.64
C GLY A 298 -1.74 17.34 -10.22
N VAL A 299 -2.19 16.17 -9.79
CA VAL A 299 -1.30 15.03 -9.47
C VAL A 299 -0.52 14.54 -10.69
N ASP A 300 0.65 13.95 -10.47
CA ASP A 300 1.46 13.34 -11.52
C ASP A 300 0.90 11.98 -11.99
N SER A 301 0.22 11.27 -11.08
CA SER A 301 -0.38 9.97 -11.36
C SER A 301 -1.70 9.72 -10.63
N VAL A 302 -2.64 9.08 -11.32
CA VAL A 302 -3.91 8.60 -10.76
C VAL A 302 -4.04 7.10 -11.02
N PHE A 303 -4.31 6.35 -9.96
CA PHE A 303 -4.55 4.92 -10.01
C PHE A 303 -5.94 4.61 -9.45
N THR A 304 -6.47 3.43 -9.78
CA THR A 304 -7.64 2.88 -9.08
C THR A 304 -7.25 1.56 -8.41
N TRP A 305 -7.72 1.35 -7.18
CA TRP A 305 -7.66 0.04 -6.57
C TRP A 305 -8.93 -0.75 -6.91
N GLY A 306 -8.70 -1.73 -7.78
CA GLY A 306 -9.63 -2.74 -8.25
C GLY A 306 -9.82 -2.75 -9.76
N TYR A 307 -8.94 -3.41 -10.53
CA TYR A 307 -9.26 -3.67 -11.95
C TYR A 307 -10.59 -4.40 -12.07
N ASP A 308 -11.39 -4.04 -13.09
CA ASP A 308 -12.74 -4.56 -13.29
C ASP A 308 -13.60 -4.52 -11.99
N GLY A 309 -13.46 -3.45 -11.18
CA GLY A 309 -14.25 -3.24 -9.96
C GLY A 309 -14.10 -4.34 -8.91
N CYS A 310 -12.90 -4.95 -8.83
CA CYS A 310 -12.60 -6.09 -7.96
C CYS A 310 -13.44 -7.35 -8.20
N ALA A 311 -14.04 -7.53 -9.39
CA ALA A 311 -14.95 -8.65 -9.68
C ALA A 311 -14.39 -10.05 -9.36
N SER A 312 -13.06 -10.22 -9.35
CA SER A 312 -12.39 -11.49 -9.04
C SER A 312 -12.20 -11.77 -7.53
N ILE A 313 -12.44 -10.79 -6.65
CA ILE A 313 -12.34 -10.92 -5.18
C ILE A 313 -13.70 -10.61 -4.56
N SER A 314 -14.54 -11.64 -4.38
CA SER A 314 -15.94 -11.48 -3.98
C SER A 314 -16.20 -10.75 -2.66
N SER A 315 -15.22 -10.71 -1.75
CA SER A 315 -15.36 -10.01 -0.46
C SER A 315 -15.20 -8.50 -0.57
N ILE A 316 -14.62 -8.00 -1.67
CA ILE A 316 -14.38 -6.58 -1.92
C ILE A 316 -14.90 -6.11 -3.28
N ALA A 317 -15.51 -6.98 -4.07
CA ALA A 317 -16.12 -6.62 -5.35
C ALA A 317 -17.17 -5.53 -5.14
N CYS A 318 -17.27 -4.61 -6.11
CA CYS A 318 -18.42 -3.72 -6.20
C CYS A 318 -19.68 -4.52 -6.60
N ASP A 319 -20.86 -4.00 -6.29
CA ASP A 319 -22.12 -4.61 -6.69
C ASP A 319 -22.34 -4.54 -8.22
N ASP A 320 -21.86 -3.45 -8.85
CA ASP A 320 -21.73 -3.32 -10.32
C ASP A 320 -20.28 -3.01 -10.73
N PRO A 321 -19.41 -4.03 -10.86
CA PRO A 321 -18.00 -3.84 -11.15
C PRO A 321 -17.72 -3.20 -12.52
N GLU A 322 -18.54 -3.50 -13.53
CA GLU A 322 -18.38 -2.97 -14.88
C GLU A 322 -18.69 -1.47 -14.90
N ALA A 323 -19.76 -1.03 -14.23
CA ALA A 323 -20.10 0.38 -14.15
C ALA A 323 -19.01 1.20 -13.43
N VAL A 324 -18.49 0.70 -12.30
CA VAL A 324 -17.41 1.36 -11.55
C VAL A 324 -16.14 1.46 -12.39
N TRP A 325 -15.72 0.36 -13.02
CA TRP A 325 -14.51 0.30 -13.85
C TRP A 325 -14.58 1.26 -15.05
N ASN A 326 -15.68 1.21 -15.81
CA ASN A 326 -15.85 2.08 -16.97
C ASN A 326 -15.95 3.56 -16.56
N THR A 327 -16.59 3.85 -15.43
CA THR A 327 -16.69 5.23 -14.92
C THR A 327 -15.32 5.81 -14.55
N TYR A 328 -14.44 5.01 -13.96
CA TYR A 328 -13.05 5.41 -13.72
C TYR A 328 -12.33 5.71 -15.04
N LEU A 329 -12.39 4.80 -16.01
CA LEU A 329 -11.72 4.97 -17.31
C LEU A 329 -12.24 6.20 -18.07
N ASP A 330 -13.55 6.39 -18.13
CA ASP A 330 -14.19 7.52 -18.82
C ASP A 330 -13.88 8.88 -18.17
N ALA A 331 -13.49 8.88 -16.88
CA ALA A 331 -13.13 10.08 -16.15
C ALA A 331 -11.66 10.51 -16.33
N LEU A 332 -10.81 9.63 -16.87
CA LEU A 332 -9.41 9.94 -17.16
C LEU A 332 -9.31 10.85 -18.40
N PRO A 333 -8.31 11.75 -18.47
CA PRO A 333 -8.06 12.54 -19.68
C PRO A 333 -7.54 11.62 -20.81
N ASP A 334 -7.70 12.05 -22.07
CA ASP A 334 -7.17 11.37 -23.27
C ASP A 334 -5.63 11.30 -23.30
#